data_AF-A0A519ZLT4-F1
#
_entry.id   AF-A0A519ZLT4-F1
#
_cell.length_a   1.000
_cell.length_b   1.000
_cell.length_c   1.000
_cell.angle_alpha   90.00
_cell.angle_beta   90.00
_cell.angle_gamma   90.00
#
_symmetry.space_group_name_H-M   'P 1'
#
loop_
_entity.id
_entity.type
_entity.pdbx_description
1 polymer ?
#
loop_
_entity_poly.entity_id
_entity_poly.type
_entity_poly.pdbx_seq_one_letter_code
_entity_poly.pdbx_strand_id
1 'polypeptide(L)'
;MSTDRAEAKKGMLATIAKAPKFHGAYHFLGIIYADAGQQDSAMYNLLAAVYYNEANLNKTKEMSAARFIDAATRKQDFEAAFAVGYEMHKAYPENQAIAIALKDACLWSYYIRYAGLNPNYLSQIPNEEYEVTSINQEYLITRKLKQKGDPLQVQRVGLKQMNNANYDVFKYTATDQSEKQIKFKLNWDMNTEFGGKASPVDQVIADKKASVTERLGAVLIKNGKADLKTEVEKLAK
;
A
#
# COMPACT_ATOMS: atom_id res chain seq x y z
N MET A 1 26.49 -1.36 8.83
CA MET A 1 27.07 -0.33 7.94
C MET A 1 25.96 0.63 7.56
N SER A 2 26.08 1.90 7.94
CA SER A 2 25.17 2.95 7.48
C SER A 2 25.52 3.24 6.02
N THR A 3 24.72 2.75 5.08
CA THR A 3 24.86 3.14 3.67
C THR A 3 24.60 4.64 3.58
N ASP A 4 25.58 5.41 3.14
CA ASP A 4 25.39 6.84 2.88
C ASP A 4 24.43 6.99 1.70
N ARG A 5 23.14 7.23 2.01
CA ARG A 5 22.07 7.39 1.02
C ARG A 5 22.30 8.59 0.12
N ALA A 6 23.01 9.63 0.60
CA ALA A 6 23.32 10.80 -0.21
C ALA A 6 24.37 10.47 -1.28
N GLU A 7 25.44 9.76 -0.88
CA GLU A 7 26.47 9.31 -1.83
C GLU A 7 25.91 8.26 -2.81
N ALA A 8 25.07 7.34 -2.34
CA ALA A 8 24.39 6.38 -3.21
C ALA A 8 23.51 7.10 -4.26
N LYS A 9 22.73 8.11 -3.84
CA LYS A 9 21.91 8.93 -4.75
C LYS A 9 22.78 9.61 -5.81
N LYS A 10 23.90 10.21 -5.42
CA LYS A 10 24.85 10.86 -6.33
C LYS A 10 25.43 9.86 -7.33
N GLY A 11 25.83 8.68 -6.88
CA GLY A 11 26.33 7.60 -7.75
C GLY A 11 25.30 7.14 -8.79
N MET A 12 24.03 6.99 -8.39
CA MET A 12 22.95 6.61 -9.32
C MET A 12 22.68 7.70 -10.37
N LEU A 13 22.66 8.98 -9.96
CA LEU A 13 22.52 10.09 -10.90
C LEU A 13 23.69 10.15 -11.91
N ALA A 14 24.92 9.96 -11.44
CA ALA A 14 26.10 9.87 -12.32
C ALA A 14 26.03 8.67 -13.27
N THR A 15 25.46 7.55 -12.82
CA THR A 15 25.24 6.35 -13.64
C THR A 15 24.23 6.64 -14.76
N ILE A 16 23.10 7.29 -14.44
CA ILE A 16 22.11 7.70 -15.44
C ILE A 16 22.73 8.66 -16.46
N ALA A 17 23.58 9.59 -16.04
CA ALA A 17 24.25 10.51 -16.97
C ALA A 17 25.15 9.78 -17.98
N LYS A 18 25.82 8.68 -17.57
CA LYS A 18 26.68 7.86 -18.44
C LYS A 18 25.91 6.82 -19.25
N ALA A 19 24.87 6.25 -18.65
CA ALA A 19 24.05 5.17 -19.21
C ALA A 19 22.55 5.46 -18.96
N PRO A 20 21.91 6.33 -19.77
CA PRO A 20 20.56 6.83 -19.51
C PRO A 20 19.46 5.78 -19.51
N LYS A 21 19.71 4.60 -20.07
CA LYS A 21 18.77 3.46 -20.11
C LYS A 21 19.08 2.38 -19.06
N PHE A 22 20.03 2.60 -18.16
CA PHE A 22 20.34 1.62 -17.13
C PHE A 22 19.27 1.60 -16.04
N HIS A 23 18.28 0.70 -16.19
CA HIS A 23 17.11 0.59 -15.31
C HIS A 23 17.44 0.43 -13.82
N GLY A 24 18.56 -0.22 -13.48
CA GLY A 24 18.98 -0.44 -12.09
C GLY A 24 19.19 0.87 -11.31
N ALA A 25 19.74 1.91 -11.96
CA ALA A 25 19.94 3.20 -11.31
C ALA A 25 18.62 3.89 -10.96
N TYR A 26 17.65 3.83 -11.88
CA TYR A 26 16.30 4.33 -11.63
C TYR A 26 15.59 3.55 -10.52
N HIS A 27 15.72 2.22 -10.48
CA HIS A 27 15.14 1.40 -9.41
C HIS A 27 15.62 1.85 -8.02
N PHE A 28 16.93 2.00 -7.84
CA PHE A 28 17.51 2.40 -6.56
C PHE A 28 17.19 3.85 -6.19
N LEU A 29 17.17 4.78 -7.15
CA LEU A 29 16.69 6.15 -6.89
C LEU A 29 15.25 6.16 -6.43
N GLY A 30 14.40 5.35 -7.07
CA GLY A 30 13.01 5.16 -6.68
C GLY A 30 12.85 4.75 -5.22
N ILE A 31 13.66 3.78 -4.76
CA ILE A 31 13.68 3.35 -3.36
C ILE A 31 14.14 4.46 -2.43
N ILE A 32 15.24 5.14 -2.76
CA ILE A 32 15.78 6.23 -1.93
C ILE A 32 14.74 7.34 -1.74
N TYR A 33 14.06 7.72 -2.82
CA TYR A 33 13.01 8.73 -2.78
C TYR A 33 11.78 8.29 -2.00
N ALA A 34 11.34 7.04 -2.16
CA ALA A 34 10.19 6.49 -1.44
C ALA A 34 10.42 6.50 0.07
N ASP A 35 11.61 6.05 0.51
CA ASP A 35 11.99 6.02 1.93
C ASP A 35 12.09 7.43 2.52
N ALA A 36 12.48 8.42 1.72
CA ALA A 36 12.52 9.84 2.11
C ALA A 36 11.14 10.52 2.08
N GLY A 37 10.06 9.79 1.76
CA GLY A 37 8.72 10.35 1.65
C GLY A 37 8.47 11.16 0.36
N GLN A 38 9.41 11.20 -0.57
CA GLN A 38 9.35 11.98 -1.81
C GLN A 38 8.65 11.18 -2.91
N GLN A 39 7.32 11.00 -2.78
CA GLN A 39 6.57 10.04 -3.60
C GLN A 39 6.57 10.37 -5.09
N ASP A 40 6.51 11.63 -5.49
CA ASP A 40 6.57 12.02 -6.91
C ASP A 40 7.88 11.59 -7.58
N SER A 41 9.00 11.88 -6.93
CA SER A 41 10.32 11.46 -7.38
C SER A 41 10.46 9.94 -7.37
N ALA A 42 9.87 9.26 -6.39
CA ALA A 42 9.86 7.81 -6.33
C ALA A 42 9.09 7.22 -7.51
N MET A 43 7.87 7.68 -7.75
CA MET A 43 7.01 7.24 -8.86
C MET A 43 7.69 7.45 -10.21
N TYR A 44 8.27 8.63 -10.46
CA TYR A 44 9.00 8.90 -11.70
C TYR A 44 10.11 7.90 -11.96
N ASN A 45 10.98 7.67 -10.97
CA ASN A 45 12.13 6.78 -11.12
C ASN A 45 11.70 5.31 -11.21
N LEU A 46 10.71 4.87 -10.43
CA LEU A 46 10.24 3.48 -10.48
C LEU A 46 9.57 3.17 -11.82
N LEU A 47 8.79 4.11 -12.37
CA LEU A 47 8.19 3.95 -13.69
C LEU A 47 9.26 3.91 -14.79
N ALA A 48 10.28 4.77 -14.71
CA ALA A 48 11.42 4.73 -15.62
C ALA A 48 12.18 3.38 -15.53
N ALA A 49 12.34 2.82 -14.33
CA ALA A 49 12.94 1.51 -14.13
C ALA A 49 12.11 0.38 -14.77
N VAL A 50 10.78 0.46 -14.71
CA VAL A 50 9.88 -0.48 -15.40
C VAL A 50 10.02 -0.34 -16.92
N TYR A 51 10.04 0.88 -17.43
CA TYR A 51 10.13 1.19 -18.86
C TYR A 51 11.44 0.73 -19.48
N TYR A 52 12.59 1.10 -18.90
CA TYR A 52 13.91 0.78 -19.45
C TYR A 52 14.36 -0.68 -19.25
N ASN A 53 13.63 -1.46 -18.45
CA ASN A 53 13.89 -2.89 -18.34
C ASN A 53 13.19 -3.65 -19.48
N GLU A 54 13.79 -3.54 -20.66
CA GLU A 54 13.33 -4.16 -21.92
C GLU A 54 13.62 -5.68 -21.96
N ALA A 55 14.70 -6.12 -21.32
CA ALA A 55 15.18 -7.51 -21.35
C ALA A 55 14.38 -8.49 -20.48
N ASN A 56 13.30 -8.03 -19.84
CA ASN A 56 12.44 -8.82 -18.97
C ASN A 56 13.22 -9.61 -17.90
N LEU A 57 14.17 -8.95 -17.22
CA LEU A 57 14.71 -9.46 -15.96
C LEU A 57 13.61 -9.35 -14.90
N ASN A 58 12.71 -10.33 -14.92
CA ASN A 58 11.46 -10.45 -14.17
C ASN A 58 11.53 -9.78 -12.79
N LYS A 59 12.53 -10.13 -11.99
CA LYS A 59 12.63 -9.67 -10.60
C LYS A 59 12.75 -8.14 -10.44
N THR A 60 13.63 -7.44 -11.16
CA THR A 60 13.82 -5.99 -10.95
C THR A 60 12.64 -5.18 -11.48
N LYS A 61 12.08 -5.58 -12.62
CA LYS A 61 10.90 -4.92 -13.21
C LYS A 61 9.67 -5.09 -12.32
N GLU A 62 9.40 -6.32 -11.90
CA GLU A 62 8.28 -6.63 -11.00
C GLU A 62 8.41 -5.91 -9.65
N MET A 63 9.60 -5.90 -9.04
CA MET A 63 9.84 -5.14 -7.81
C MET A 63 9.66 -3.64 -8.00
N SER A 64 10.08 -3.08 -9.13
CA SER A 64 9.90 -1.66 -9.43
C SER A 64 8.42 -1.31 -9.56
N ALA A 65 7.63 -2.17 -10.22
CA ALA A 65 6.19 -2.00 -10.32
C ALA A 65 5.48 -2.10 -8.95
N ALA A 66 5.76 -3.13 -8.16
CA ALA A 66 5.17 -3.25 -6.82
C ALA A 66 5.48 -2.02 -5.94
N ARG A 67 6.71 -1.51 -6.01
CA ARG A 67 7.12 -0.28 -5.31
C ARG A 67 6.47 0.97 -5.87
N PHE A 68 6.26 1.05 -7.19
CA PHE A 68 5.52 2.15 -7.81
C PHE A 68 4.09 2.22 -7.27
N ILE A 69 3.41 1.07 -7.23
CA ILE A 69 2.04 0.95 -6.71
C ILE A 69 2.00 1.43 -5.24
N ASP A 70 2.96 1.01 -4.40
CA ASP A 70 3.03 1.47 -3.01
C ASP A 70 3.25 2.98 -2.91
N ALA A 71 4.17 3.56 -3.70
CA ALA A 71 4.44 5.00 -3.71
C ALA A 71 3.22 5.81 -4.15
N ALA A 72 2.55 5.40 -5.23
CA ALA A 72 1.31 6.01 -5.71
C ALA A 72 0.18 5.90 -4.67
N THR A 73 0.04 4.74 -4.03
CA THR A 73 -0.93 4.52 -2.94
C THR A 73 -0.66 5.48 -1.77
N ARG A 74 0.60 5.65 -1.35
CA ARG A 74 0.97 6.60 -0.28
C ARG A 74 0.71 8.05 -0.63
N LYS A 75 0.84 8.39 -1.92
CA LYS A 75 0.47 9.71 -2.47
C LYS A 75 -1.06 9.88 -2.59
N GLN A 76 -1.84 8.83 -2.36
CA GLN A 76 -3.29 8.76 -2.60
C GLN A 76 -3.65 8.91 -4.09
N ASP A 77 -2.72 8.62 -4.98
CA ASP A 77 -2.92 8.56 -6.43
C ASP A 77 -3.36 7.14 -6.82
N PHE A 78 -4.58 6.79 -6.41
CA PHE A 78 -5.13 5.45 -6.57
C PHE A 78 -5.39 5.08 -8.05
N GLU A 79 -5.59 6.08 -8.91
CA GLU A 79 -5.75 5.88 -10.35
C GLU A 79 -4.42 5.50 -10.99
N ALA A 80 -3.32 6.20 -10.70
CA ALA A 80 -2.00 5.81 -11.19
C ALA A 80 -1.57 4.45 -10.64
N ALA A 81 -1.82 4.19 -9.36
CA ALA A 81 -1.55 2.90 -8.71
C ALA A 81 -2.29 1.77 -9.44
N PHE A 82 -3.56 1.95 -9.74
CA PHE A 82 -4.38 0.98 -10.46
C PHE A 82 -3.92 0.79 -11.91
N ALA A 83 -3.73 1.88 -12.66
CA ALA A 83 -3.37 1.82 -14.08
C ALA A 83 -2.08 1.04 -14.31
N VAL A 84 -1.01 1.38 -13.58
CA VAL A 84 0.27 0.65 -13.69
C VAL A 84 0.15 -0.74 -13.07
N GLY A 85 -0.49 -0.86 -11.91
CA GLY A 85 -0.59 -2.13 -11.20
C GLY A 85 -1.37 -3.18 -11.97
N TYR A 86 -2.46 -2.80 -12.65
CA TYR A 86 -3.27 -3.72 -13.45
C TYR A 86 -2.54 -4.19 -14.71
N GLU A 87 -1.85 -3.29 -15.43
CA GLU A 87 -1.01 -3.69 -16.57
C GLU A 87 0.09 -4.67 -16.14
N MET A 88 0.77 -4.38 -15.03
CA MET A 88 1.82 -5.24 -14.50
C MET A 88 1.27 -6.55 -13.95
N HIS A 89 0.07 -6.57 -13.36
CA HIS A 89 -0.56 -7.82 -12.91
C HIS A 89 -0.95 -8.71 -14.09
N LYS A 90 -1.43 -8.15 -15.20
CA LYS A 90 -1.68 -8.91 -16.44
C LYS A 90 -0.40 -9.51 -17.02
N ALA A 91 0.70 -8.74 -17.01
CA ALA A 91 1.99 -9.19 -17.54
C ALA A 91 2.67 -10.23 -16.63
N TYR A 92 2.47 -10.13 -15.31
CA TYR A 92 3.11 -10.98 -14.30
C TYR A 92 2.07 -11.50 -13.27
N PRO A 93 1.11 -12.36 -13.70
CA PRO A 93 -0.01 -12.78 -12.85
C PRO A 93 0.42 -13.56 -11.60
N GLU A 94 1.53 -14.28 -11.68
CA GLU A 94 2.09 -15.06 -10.56
C GLU A 94 2.83 -14.20 -9.53
N ASN A 95 3.10 -12.93 -9.82
CA ASN A 95 3.81 -12.06 -8.89
C ASN A 95 2.87 -11.59 -7.77
N GLN A 96 3.02 -12.24 -6.61
CA GLN A 96 2.23 -11.93 -5.42
C GLN A 96 2.44 -10.51 -4.88
N ALA A 97 3.64 -9.92 -5.06
CA ALA A 97 3.90 -8.57 -4.57
C ALA A 97 3.10 -7.51 -5.36
N ILE A 98 3.00 -7.65 -6.68
CA ILE A 98 2.15 -6.81 -7.53
C ILE A 98 0.68 -7.03 -7.18
N ALA A 99 0.24 -8.29 -7.07
CA ALA A 99 -1.15 -8.62 -6.75
C ALA A 99 -1.58 -8.03 -5.40
N ILE A 100 -0.76 -8.18 -4.36
CA ILE A 100 -1.02 -7.63 -3.02
C ILE A 100 -1.03 -6.10 -3.07
N ALA A 101 -0.03 -5.47 -3.71
CA ALA A 101 0.05 -4.02 -3.78
C ALA A 101 -1.16 -3.40 -4.51
N LEU A 102 -1.61 -4.03 -5.61
CA LEU A 102 -2.79 -3.61 -6.35
C LEU A 102 -4.07 -3.77 -5.52
N LYS A 103 -4.25 -4.91 -4.84
CA LYS A 103 -5.38 -5.12 -3.92
C LYS A 103 -5.40 -4.08 -2.80
N ASP A 104 -4.24 -3.80 -2.21
CA ASP A 104 -4.11 -2.79 -1.17
C ASP A 104 -4.51 -1.40 -1.68
N ALA A 105 -4.10 -1.02 -2.90
CA ALA A 105 -4.49 0.26 -3.50
C ALA A 105 -6.02 0.39 -3.64
N CYS A 106 -6.69 -0.65 -4.14
CA CYS A 106 -8.15 -0.71 -4.24
C CYS A 106 -8.83 -0.61 -2.86
N LEU A 107 -8.35 -1.36 -1.87
CA LEU A 107 -8.90 -1.34 -0.51
C LEU A 107 -8.72 0.04 0.16
N TRP A 108 -7.55 0.66 0.03
CA TRP A 108 -7.29 2.00 0.57
C TRP A 108 -8.22 3.03 -0.06
N SER A 109 -8.35 3.03 -1.39
CA SER A 109 -9.25 3.93 -2.11
C SER A 109 -10.68 3.82 -1.60
N TYR A 110 -11.19 2.60 -1.44
CA TYR A 110 -12.52 2.35 -0.93
C TYR A 110 -12.68 2.80 0.53
N TYR A 111 -11.79 2.37 1.42
CA TYR A 111 -11.93 2.64 2.85
C TYR A 111 -11.81 4.13 3.19
N ILE A 112 -10.91 4.86 2.53
CA ILE A 112 -10.79 6.31 2.71
C ILE A 112 -12.07 7.01 2.27
N ARG A 113 -12.62 6.63 1.12
CA ARG A 113 -13.77 7.31 0.52
C ARG A 113 -15.10 6.96 1.20
N TYR A 114 -15.30 5.69 1.56
CA TYR A 114 -16.62 5.14 1.90
C TYR A 114 -16.71 4.50 3.29
N ALA A 115 -15.60 4.39 4.02
CA ALA A 115 -15.58 3.81 5.37
C ALA A 115 -14.90 4.69 6.42
N GLY A 116 -14.56 5.94 6.08
CA GLY A 116 -14.00 6.91 7.02
C GLY A 116 -12.58 6.59 7.50
N LEU A 117 -11.84 5.73 6.79
CA LEU A 117 -10.44 5.45 7.13
C LEU A 117 -9.60 6.70 6.93
N ASN A 118 -8.85 7.10 7.95
CA ASN A 118 -8.04 8.32 7.87
C ASN A 118 -6.93 8.16 6.82
N PRO A 119 -6.87 9.02 5.78
CA PRO A 119 -5.86 8.90 4.73
C PRO A 119 -4.43 9.07 5.25
N ASN A 120 -4.23 9.76 6.38
CA ASN A 120 -2.90 9.92 6.99
C ASN A 120 -2.32 8.60 7.53
N TYR A 121 -3.13 7.55 7.65
CA TYR A 121 -2.68 6.21 8.05
C TYR A 121 -1.87 5.49 6.95
N LEU A 122 -1.77 6.06 5.75
CA LEU A 122 -0.81 5.66 4.72
C LEU A 122 0.65 6.01 5.05
N SER A 123 0.88 6.76 6.14
CA SER A 123 2.20 7.02 6.69
C SER A 123 3.00 5.73 6.92
N GLN A 124 4.31 5.80 6.68
CA GLN A 124 5.22 4.71 7.02
C GLN A 124 5.58 4.68 8.51
N ILE A 125 5.33 5.78 9.23
CA ILE A 125 5.67 5.95 10.64
C ILE A 125 4.47 5.49 11.48
N PRO A 126 4.66 4.58 12.45
CA PRO A 126 3.58 4.17 13.34
C PRO A 126 3.03 5.32 14.17
N ASN A 127 1.71 5.53 14.11
CA ASN A 127 0.98 6.30 15.11
C ASN A 127 0.77 5.49 16.38
N GLU A 128 0.58 6.19 17.51
CA GLU A 128 0.25 5.55 18.79
C GLU A 128 -1.15 4.94 18.78
N GLU A 129 -2.10 5.61 18.11
CA GLU A 129 -3.50 5.20 18.00
C GLU A 129 -4.02 5.35 16.57
N TYR A 130 -4.83 4.38 16.16
CA TYR A 130 -5.59 4.37 14.92
C TYR A 130 -7.06 4.10 15.23
N GLU A 131 -7.97 4.84 14.63
CA GLU A 131 -9.40 4.52 14.70
C GLU A 131 -9.78 3.67 13.50
N VAL A 132 -10.41 2.53 13.75
CA VAL A 132 -10.77 1.55 12.72
C VAL A 132 -12.18 1.03 12.92
N THR A 133 -12.79 0.64 11.81
CA THR A 133 -14.15 0.11 11.73
C THR A 133 -14.16 -1.32 11.18
N SER A 134 -13.00 -1.99 11.11
CA SER A 134 -12.90 -3.42 10.78
C SER A 134 -11.48 -3.93 11.02
N ILE A 135 -11.35 -5.23 11.28
CA ILE A 135 -10.07 -5.94 11.36
C ILE A 135 -9.24 -5.78 10.06
N ASN A 136 -9.90 -5.75 8.90
CA ASN A 136 -9.24 -5.57 7.62
C ASN A 136 -8.50 -4.23 7.50
N GLN A 137 -9.02 -3.16 8.12
CA GLN A 137 -8.32 -1.87 8.18
C GLN A 137 -7.05 -1.96 9.04
N GLU A 138 -7.08 -2.68 10.15
CA GLU A 138 -5.90 -2.90 11.00
C GLU A 138 -4.77 -3.58 10.20
N TYR A 139 -5.08 -4.67 9.50
CA TYR A 139 -4.11 -5.38 8.67
C TYR A 139 -3.63 -4.52 7.49
N LEU A 140 -4.51 -3.72 6.90
CA LEU A 140 -4.15 -2.83 5.79
C LEU A 140 -3.20 -1.71 6.25
N ILE A 141 -3.42 -1.14 7.43
CA ILE A 141 -2.53 -0.14 8.06
C ILE A 141 -1.17 -0.76 8.37
N THR A 142 -1.14 -1.89 9.05
CA THR A 142 0.12 -2.53 9.48
C THR A 142 1.05 -2.86 8.30
N ARG A 143 0.50 -3.25 7.14
CA ARG A 143 1.28 -3.46 5.90
C ARG A 143 1.98 -2.20 5.36
N LYS A 144 1.54 -1.00 5.75
CA LYS A 144 2.17 0.27 5.32
C LYS A 144 3.26 0.77 6.26
N LEU A 145 3.33 0.23 7.47
CA LEU A 145 4.31 0.64 8.47
C LEU A 145 5.70 0.10 8.13
N LYS A 146 6.72 0.94 8.31
CA LYS A 146 8.11 0.60 8.08
C LYS A 146 9.00 1.06 9.21
N GLN A 147 10.11 0.35 9.39
CA GLN A 147 11.20 0.72 10.28
C GLN A 147 12.52 0.60 9.52
N LYS A 148 13.26 1.71 9.39
CA LYS A 148 14.50 1.81 8.61
C LYS A 148 14.37 1.36 7.13
N GLY A 149 13.18 1.50 6.55
CA GLY A 149 12.89 1.12 5.15
C GLY A 149 12.33 -0.30 5.00
N ASP A 150 12.41 -1.13 6.06
CA ASP A 150 11.88 -2.49 6.07
C ASP A 150 10.45 -2.53 6.63
N PRO A 151 9.59 -3.47 6.19
CA PRO A 151 8.26 -3.67 6.76
C PRO A 151 8.31 -3.89 8.27
N LEU A 152 7.47 -3.17 9.02
CA LEU A 152 7.41 -3.31 10.46
C LEU A 152 6.80 -4.66 10.84
N GLN A 153 7.53 -5.45 11.63
CA GLN A 153 7.01 -6.69 12.20
C GLN A 153 6.19 -6.36 13.46
N VAL A 154 4.90 -6.65 13.40
CA VAL A 154 3.96 -6.42 14.50
C VAL A 154 3.39 -7.74 14.99
N GLN A 155 3.18 -7.85 16.30
CA GLN A 155 2.55 -9.00 16.94
C GLN A 155 1.30 -8.55 17.68
N ARG A 156 0.18 -9.22 17.44
CA ARG A 156 -1.05 -8.98 18.20
C ARG A 156 -0.86 -9.41 19.65
N VAL A 157 -1.20 -8.51 20.57
CA VAL A 157 -1.24 -8.76 22.03
C VAL A 157 -2.64 -9.18 22.43
N GLY A 158 -3.67 -8.53 21.89
CA GLY A 158 -5.07 -8.86 22.12
C GLY A 158 -5.93 -7.64 22.49
N LEU A 159 -7.19 -7.92 22.77
CA LEU A 159 -8.19 -6.90 23.09
C LEU A 159 -7.98 -6.32 24.49
N LYS A 160 -8.07 -5.00 24.61
CA LYS A 160 -7.99 -4.27 25.88
C LYS A 160 -9.05 -3.19 25.94
N GLN A 161 -9.65 -3.01 27.12
CA GLN A 161 -10.50 -1.86 27.41
C GLN A 161 -9.64 -0.75 28.03
N MET A 162 -9.67 0.44 27.44
CA MET A 162 -8.92 1.62 27.91
C MET A 162 -9.82 2.84 27.75
N ASN A 163 -9.92 3.71 28.77
CA ASN A 163 -10.70 4.96 28.71
C ASN A 163 -12.12 4.80 28.13
N ASN A 164 -12.86 3.78 28.57
CA ASN A 164 -14.21 3.43 28.09
C ASN A 164 -14.33 3.07 26.60
N ALA A 165 -13.23 2.78 25.92
CA ALA A 165 -13.22 2.26 24.55
C ALA A 165 -12.52 0.90 24.49
N ASN A 166 -12.89 0.10 23.50
CA ASN A 166 -12.24 -1.17 23.19
C ASN A 166 -11.11 -0.93 22.19
N TYR A 167 -10.00 -1.62 22.38
CA TYR A 167 -8.83 -1.55 21.53
C TYR A 167 -8.34 -2.94 21.18
N ASP A 168 -7.90 -3.14 19.94
CA ASP A 168 -6.96 -4.21 19.62
C ASP A 168 -5.54 -3.67 19.70
N VAL A 169 -4.70 -4.33 20.49
CA VAL A 169 -3.35 -3.86 20.79
C VAL A 169 -2.33 -4.76 20.12
N PHE A 170 -1.44 -4.13 19.37
CA PHE A 170 -0.30 -4.76 18.71
C PHE A 170 0.98 -4.24 19.36
N LYS A 171 2.05 -5.03 19.29
CA LYS A 171 3.38 -4.65 19.75
C LYS A 171 4.42 -4.80 18.65
N TYR A 172 5.47 -4.00 18.72
CA TYR A 172 6.63 -4.09 17.85
C TYR A 172 7.92 -3.70 18.59
N THR A 173 9.06 -4.17 18.10
CA THR A 173 10.38 -3.78 18.63
C THR A 173 10.93 -2.62 17.82
N ALA A 174 11.07 -1.45 18.47
CA ALA A 174 11.57 -0.24 17.86
C ALA A 174 13.09 -0.32 17.59
N THR A 175 13.61 0.70 16.91
CA THR A 175 15.01 0.74 16.48
C THR A 175 16.00 0.78 17.65
N ASP A 176 15.59 1.35 18.76
CA ASP A 176 16.31 1.45 20.03
C ASP A 176 16.14 0.18 20.90
N GLN A 177 15.58 -0.90 20.34
CA GLN A 177 15.24 -2.15 21.03
C GLN A 177 14.15 -2.03 22.09
N SER A 178 13.48 -0.87 22.20
CA SER A 178 12.32 -0.74 23.09
C SER A 178 11.08 -1.44 22.51
N GLU A 179 10.28 -2.06 23.38
CA GLU A 179 8.97 -2.57 22.99
C GLU A 179 7.97 -1.39 22.95
N LYS A 180 7.31 -1.21 21.81
CA LYS A 180 6.29 -0.18 21.59
C LYS A 180 4.97 -0.81 21.20
N GLN A 181 3.89 -0.07 21.42
CA GLN A 181 2.53 -0.51 21.11
C GLN A 181 1.93 0.31 19.98
N ILE A 182 1.07 -0.35 19.21
CA ILE A 182 0.14 0.24 18.27
C ILE A 182 -1.26 -0.11 18.77
N LYS A 183 -2.12 0.89 18.93
CA LYS A 183 -3.47 0.71 19.44
C LYS A 183 -4.48 0.98 18.33
N PHE A 184 -5.33 0.01 18.04
CA PHE A 184 -6.47 0.17 17.15
C PHE A 184 -7.72 0.38 17.99
N LYS A 185 -8.21 1.61 18.07
CA LYS A 185 -9.49 1.93 18.70
C LYS A 185 -10.61 1.35 17.85
N LEU A 186 -11.37 0.44 18.44
CA LEU A 186 -12.41 -0.31 17.77
C LEU A 186 -13.70 0.51 17.77
N ASN A 187 -13.96 1.21 16.68
CA ASN A 187 -15.24 1.87 16.43
C ASN A 187 -16.18 0.88 15.71
N TRP A 188 -16.43 -0.23 16.40
CA TRP A 188 -17.20 -1.36 15.88
C TRP A 188 -18.67 -1.28 16.30
N ASP A 189 -19.58 -1.46 15.35
CA ASP A 189 -20.96 -1.86 15.67
C ASP A 189 -21.05 -3.39 15.89
N MET A 190 -21.11 -3.79 17.15
CA MET A 190 -21.16 -5.22 17.53
C MET A 190 -22.44 -5.94 17.06
N ASN A 191 -23.46 -5.23 16.56
CA ASN A 191 -24.75 -5.81 16.16
C ASN A 191 -24.84 -6.20 14.67
N THR A 192 -23.85 -5.85 13.84
CA THR A 192 -23.84 -6.14 12.40
C THR A 192 -22.77 -7.16 11.98
N GLU A 193 -22.30 -7.97 12.94
CA GLU A 193 -21.08 -8.79 12.91
C GLU A 193 -19.80 -7.97 12.66
N PHE A 194 -18.99 -7.79 13.70
CA PHE A 194 -17.62 -7.21 13.67
C PHE A 194 -17.46 -5.82 13.01
N GLY A 195 -18.56 -5.08 12.91
CA GLY A 195 -18.72 -3.69 13.31
C GLY A 195 -17.99 -2.54 12.62
N GLY A 196 -18.81 -1.69 12.01
CA GLY A 196 -18.54 -0.34 11.51
C GLY A 196 -19.80 0.20 10.84
N LYS A 197 -19.91 1.52 10.59
CA LYS A 197 -21.00 2.07 9.75
C LYS A 197 -21.07 1.24 8.48
N ALA A 198 -22.25 0.66 8.17
CA ALA A 198 -22.43 -0.17 6.99
C ALA A 198 -21.88 0.57 5.77
N SER A 199 -20.70 0.13 5.32
CA SER A 199 -20.04 0.77 4.19
C SER A 199 -20.85 0.38 2.96
N PRO A 200 -21.13 1.31 2.02
CA PRO A 200 -22.09 1.12 0.95
C PRO A 200 -21.57 0.16 -0.15
N VAL A 201 -21.12 -1.05 0.21
CA VAL A 201 -20.39 -1.98 -0.67
C VAL A 201 -21.17 -2.25 -1.96
N ASP A 202 -22.40 -2.75 -1.88
CA ASP A 202 -23.19 -3.07 -3.07
C ASP A 202 -23.55 -1.82 -3.89
N GLN A 203 -23.78 -0.68 -3.23
CA GLN A 203 -24.07 0.59 -3.90
C GLN A 203 -22.85 1.11 -4.67
N VAL A 204 -21.65 1.02 -4.09
CA VAL A 204 -20.40 1.45 -4.73
C VAL A 204 -20.08 0.54 -5.91
N ILE A 205 -20.24 -0.79 -5.79
CA ILE A 205 -20.04 -1.72 -6.92
C ILE A 205 -20.91 -1.33 -8.13
N ALA A 206 -22.16 -0.92 -7.88
CA ALA A 206 -23.12 -0.52 -8.90
C ALA A 206 -22.93 0.92 -9.43
N ASP A 207 -22.23 1.79 -8.69
CA ASP A 207 -22.07 3.20 -9.05
C ASP A 207 -21.07 3.39 -10.20
N LYS A 208 -21.59 3.64 -11.41
CA LYS A 208 -20.77 3.92 -12.60
C LYS A 208 -20.00 5.25 -12.52
N LYS A 209 -20.29 6.13 -11.55
CA LYS A 209 -19.53 7.36 -11.30
C LYS A 209 -18.34 7.13 -10.38
N ALA A 210 -18.34 6.06 -9.58
CA ALA A 210 -17.19 5.67 -8.78
C ALA A 210 -16.07 5.14 -9.69
N SER A 211 -14.83 5.43 -9.31
CA SER A 211 -13.65 4.94 -10.03
C SER A 211 -13.59 3.40 -9.99
N VAL A 212 -12.91 2.80 -10.96
CA VAL A 212 -12.69 1.34 -10.98
C VAL A 212 -11.98 0.88 -9.70
N THR A 213 -11.03 1.68 -9.19
CA THR A 213 -10.28 1.39 -7.97
C THR A 213 -11.19 1.31 -6.73
N GLU A 214 -12.12 2.26 -6.58
CA GLU A 214 -13.12 2.25 -5.50
C GLU A 214 -14.08 1.06 -5.61
N ARG A 215 -14.59 0.80 -6.82
CA ARG A 215 -15.53 -0.30 -7.11
C ARG A 215 -14.89 -1.66 -6.83
N LEU A 216 -13.63 -1.86 -7.23
CA LEU A 216 -12.88 -3.07 -6.92
C LEU A 216 -12.56 -3.19 -5.44
N GLY A 217 -12.27 -2.08 -4.76
CA GLY A 217 -12.11 -2.08 -3.31
C GLY A 217 -13.37 -2.64 -2.64
N ALA A 218 -14.55 -2.17 -3.05
CA ALA A 218 -15.83 -2.70 -2.57
C ALA A 218 -16.00 -4.21 -2.86
N VAL A 219 -15.63 -4.69 -4.05
CA VAL A 219 -15.64 -6.13 -4.38
C VAL A 219 -14.72 -6.92 -3.45
N LEU A 220 -13.52 -6.42 -3.17
CA LEU A 220 -12.56 -7.07 -2.28
C LEU A 220 -13.01 -7.12 -0.82
N ILE A 221 -13.86 -6.17 -0.38
CA ILE A 221 -14.53 -6.28 0.93
C ILE A 221 -15.45 -7.49 0.98
N LYS A 222 -16.26 -7.70 -0.07
CA LYS A 222 -17.21 -8.82 -0.17
C LYS A 222 -16.51 -10.16 -0.38
N ASN A 223 -15.43 -10.16 -1.14
CA ASN A 223 -14.63 -11.34 -1.45
C ASN A 223 -13.15 -10.97 -1.57
N GLY A 224 -12.39 -11.09 -0.47
CA GLY A 224 -10.95 -10.79 -0.45
C GLY A 224 -10.09 -11.66 -1.38
N LYS A 225 -10.66 -12.78 -1.86
CA LYS A 225 -10.02 -13.70 -2.82
C LYS A 225 -10.46 -13.46 -4.26
N ALA A 226 -11.23 -12.41 -4.54
CA ALA A 226 -11.68 -12.11 -5.89
C ALA A 226 -10.49 -11.99 -6.87
N ASP A 227 -10.68 -12.55 -8.05
CA ASP A 227 -9.73 -12.43 -9.16
C ASP A 227 -9.90 -11.06 -9.81
N LEU A 228 -8.86 -10.22 -9.70
CA LEU A 228 -8.95 -8.82 -10.13
C LEU A 228 -9.19 -8.69 -11.64
N LYS A 229 -8.64 -9.60 -12.45
CA LYS A 229 -8.85 -9.58 -13.90
C LYS A 229 -10.32 -9.76 -14.23
N THR A 230 -10.94 -10.81 -13.70
CA THR A 230 -12.35 -11.14 -13.89
C THR A 230 -13.27 -10.01 -13.42
N GLU A 231 -12.98 -9.43 -12.25
CA GLU A 231 -13.83 -8.37 -11.70
C GLU A 231 -13.72 -7.05 -12.48
N VAL A 232 -12.53 -6.69 -12.98
CA VAL A 232 -12.37 -5.52 -13.87
C VAL A 232 -13.23 -5.67 -15.13
N GLU A 233 -13.22 -6.85 -15.77
CA GLU A 233 -14.00 -7.12 -16.97
C GLU A 233 -15.52 -7.06 -16.71
N LYS A 234 -15.98 -7.41 -15.51
CA LYS A 234 -17.39 -7.25 -15.09
C LYS A 234 -17.75 -5.78 -14.88
N LEU A 235 -16.88 -5.00 -14.24
CA LEU A 235 -17.14 -3.59 -13.93
C LEU A 235 -17.09 -2.68 -15.16
N ALA A 236 -16.45 -3.12 -16.25
CA ALA A 236 -16.39 -2.42 -17.53
C ALA A 236 -17.69 -2.53 -18.37
N LYS A 237 -18.65 -3.37 -17.97
CA LYS A 237 -19.98 -3.52 -18.59
C LYS A 237 -21.01 -2.59 -17.90
#